data_AF-A0A1L3HEY4-F1
#
_entry.id   AF-A0A1L3HEY4-F1
#
_cell.length_a   1.000
_cell.length_b   1.000
_cell.length_c   1.000
_cell.angle_alpha   90.00
_cell.angle_beta   90.00
_cell.angle_gamma   90.00
#
_symmetry.space_group_name_H-M   'P 1'
#
loop_
_entity.id
_entity.type
_entity.pdbx_description
1 polymer ?
#
loop_
_entity_poly.entity_id
_entity_poly.type
_entity_poly.pdbx_seq_one_letter_code
_entity_poly.pdbx_strand_id
1 'polypeptide(L)' 'MVFILITTFFIALMGLAFHRTHLLSALLCLEAMMLTIFIGMAMWPNN' A
#
# COMPACT_ATOMS: atom_id res chain seq x y z
N MET A 1 11.56 9.22 3.63
CA MET A 1 10.81 8.13 2.95
C MET A 1 9.60 7.62 3.75
N VAL A 2 9.71 7.41 5.07
CA VAL A 2 8.65 6.79 5.88
C VAL A 2 7.29 7.50 5.77
N PHE A 3 7.24 8.83 5.76
CA PHE A 3 5.99 9.58 5.58
C PHE A 3 5.29 9.25 4.26
N ILE A 4 6.03 9.21 3.15
CA ILE A 4 5.48 8.87 1.82
C ILE A 4 4.92 7.45 1.85
N LEU A 5 5.67 6.50 2.42
CA LEU A 5 5.27 5.10 2.54
C LEU A 5 3.96 4.92 3.31
N ILE A 6 3.83 5.64 4.45
CA ILE A 6 2.61 5.65 5.27
C ILE A 6 1.45 6.27 4.48
N THR A 7 1.65 7.40 3.82
CA THR A 7 0.58 8.03 3.02
C THR A 7 0.11 7.15 1.88
N THR A 8 1.02 6.46 1.16
CA THR A 8 0.66 5.52 0.09
C THR A 8 -0.11 4.31 0.61
N PHE A 9 0.23 3.81 1.80
CA PHE A 9 -0.49 2.72 2.44
C PHE A 9 -1.93 3.13 2.82
N PHE A 10 -2.10 4.33 3.40
CA PHE A 10 -3.44 4.85 3.73
C PHE A 10 -4.29 5.16 2.49
N ILE A 11 -3.70 5.66 1.40
CA ILE A 11 -4.42 5.89 0.13
C ILE A 11 -4.89 4.55 -0.48
N ALA A 12 -4.06 3.50 -0.41
CA ALA A 12 -4.45 2.17 -0.84
C ALA A 12 -5.56 1.57 0.05
N LEU A 13 -5.47 1.72 1.38
CA LEU A 13 -6.56 1.34 2.29
C LEU A 13 -7.86 2.08 2.00
N MET A 14 -7.79 3.39 1.74
CA MET A 14 -8.95 4.21 1.38
C MET A 14 -9.57 3.74 0.04
N GLY A 15 -8.73 3.39 -0.93
CA GLY A 15 -9.14 2.82 -2.22
C GLY A 15 -9.80 1.44 -2.11
N LEU A 16 -9.38 0.63 -1.14
CA LEU A 16 -10.01 -0.66 -0.81
C LEU A 16 -11.34 -0.49 -0.05
N ALA A 17 -11.41 0.49 0.86
CA ALA A 17 -12.59 0.79 1.67
C ALA A 17 -13.74 1.37 0.84
N PHE A 18 -13.43 2.17 -0.19
CA PHE A 18 -14.41 2.57 -1.19
C PHE A 18 -14.65 1.43 -2.19
N HIS A 19 -15.43 0.45 -1.71
CA HIS A 19 -15.89 -0.71 -2.44
C HIS A 19 -16.45 -0.35 -3.82
N ARG A 20 -15.69 -0.63 -4.88
CA ARG A 20 -16.19 -0.64 -6.25
C ARG A 20 -15.99 -2.02 -6.88
N THR A 21 -17.02 -2.39 -7.62
CA THR A 21 -17.41 -3.67 -8.24
C THR A 21 -16.36 -4.40 -9.10
N HIS A 22 -15.13 -3.91 -9.20
CA HIS A 22 -14.05 -4.55 -9.97
C HIS A 22 -13.06 -5.26 -9.05
N LEU A 23 -13.15 -6.58 -9.02
CA LEU A 23 -12.26 -7.46 -8.28
C LEU A 23 -10.77 -7.22 -8.65
N LEU A 24 -10.51 -6.81 -9.90
CA LEU A 24 -9.19 -6.42 -10.38
C LEU A 24 -8.61 -5.18 -9.68
N SER A 25 -9.40 -4.14 -9.39
CA SER A 25 -8.88 -2.96 -8.69
C SER A 25 -8.55 -3.25 -7.22
N ALA A 26 -9.29 -4.18 -6.59
CA ALA A 26 -8.96 -4.65 -5.24
C ALA A 26 -7.62 -5.43 -5.23
N LEU A 27 -7.39 -6.26 -6.25
CA LEU A 27 -6.15 -7.02 -6.44
C LEU A 27 -4.93 -6.10 -6.65
N LEU A 28 -5.05 -5.08 -7.49
CA LEU A 28 -4.02 -4.06 -7.70
C LEU A 28 -3.74 -3.25 -6.42
N CYS A 29 -4.78 -2.97 -5.62
CA CYS A 29 -4.62 -2.28 -4.35
C CYS A 29 -3.91 -3.13 -3.29
N LEU A 30 -4.19 -4.44 -3.26
CA LEU A 30 -3.47 -5.41 -2.42
C LEU A 30 -2.00 -5.55 -2.84
N GLU A 31 -1.72 -5.56 -4.14
CA GLU A 31 -0.35 -5.57 -4.66
C GLU A 31 0.44 -4.32 -4.22
N ALA A 32 -0.18 -3.14 -4.33
CA ALA A 32 0.41 -1.89 -3.86
C ALA A 32 0.66 -1.88 -2.33
N MET A 33 -0.27 -2.42 -1.53
CA MET A 33 -0.06 -2.59 -0.08
C MET A 33 1.09 -3.54 0.24
N MET A 34 1.23 -4.66 -0.48
CA MET A 34 2.38 -5.56 -0.27
C MET A 34 3.71 -4.90 -0.64
N LEU A 35 3.77 -4.16 -1.76
CA LEU A 35 4.98 -3.46 -2.17
C LEU A 35 5.41 -2.39 -1.15
N THR A 36 4.46 -1.61 -0.63
CA THR A 36 4.77 -0.59 0.40
C THR A 36 5.32 -1.22 1.68
N ILE A 37 4.74 -2.34 2.15
CA ILE A 37 5.26 -3.07 3.32
C ILE A 37 6.64 -3.66 3.03
N PHE A 38 6.85 -4.24 1.84
CA PHE A 38 8.13 -4.80 1.44
C PHE A 38 9.25 -3.75 1.42
N ILE A 39 8.99 -2.59 0.83
CA ILE A 39 9.96 -1.47 0.79
C ILE A 39 10.20 -0.93 2.20
N GLY A 40 9.16 -0.83 3.04
CA GLY A 40 9.30 -0.42 4.44
C GLY A 40 10.19 -1.37 5.24
N MET A 41 10.01 -2.68 5.07
CA MET A 41 10.87 -3.68 5.71
C MET A 41 12.27 -3.70 5.11
N ALA A 42 12.44 -3.49 3.80
CA ALA A 42 13.75 -3.44 3.17
C ALA A 42 14.57 -2.19 3.59
N MET A 43 13.89 -1.09 3.92
CA MET A 43 14.54 0.11 4.47
C MET A 43 14.86 -0.02 5.97
N TRP A 44 14.32 -1.02 6.66
CA TRP A 44 14.62 -1.31 8.07
C TRP A 44 15.66 -2.45 8.12
N PRO A 45 16.92 -2.25 8.56
CA PRO A 45 17.48 -1.27 9.49
C PRO A 45 18.59 -0.43 8.82
N ASN A 46 18.35 0.05 7.59
CA ASN A 46 19.32 0.89 6.89
C ASN A 46 19.26 2.30 7.51
N ASN A 47 20.00 2.44 8.60
CA ASN A 47 20.13 3.56 9.54
C ASN A 47 19.90 4.96 8.96
#